data_AF-A0A954QWS9-F1
#
_entry.id   AF-A0A954QWS9-F1
#
_cell.length_a   1.000
_cell.length_b   1.000
_cell.length_c   1.000
_cell.angle_alpha   90.00
_cell.angle_beta   90.00
_cell.angle_gamma   90.00
#
_symmetry.space_group_name_H-M   'P 1'
#
loop_
_entity.id
_entity.type
_entity.pdbx_description
1 polymer ?
#
loop_
_entity_poly.entity_id
_entity_poly.type
_entity_poly.pdbx_seq_one_letter_code
_entity_poly.pdbx_strand_id
1 'polypeptide(L)' 'MTTIRNYHTFLPTALLTLLFAGLMNVLSGCGSAGADYSKVDLIQVSGTVTLDGQPLPKAVVTFETPDGQFSYAMTDSSG' A
#
# COMPACT_ATOMS: atom_id res chain seq x y z
N MET A 1 21.84 47.14 34.13
CA MET A 1 22.02 46.71 32.72
C MET A 1 20.94 45.68 32.44
N THR A 2 19.81 46.12 31.90
CA THR A 2 18.58 45.32 31.80
C THR A 2 18.51 44.67 30.42
N THR A 3 18.69 43.36 30.37
CA THR A 3 18.61 42.56 29.14
C THR A 3 17.16 42.46 28.69
N ILE A 4 16.78 43.22 27.65
CA ILE A 4 15.51 43.05 26.94
C ILE A 4 15.62 41.76 26.12
N ARG A 5 14.92 40.70 26.56
CA ARG A 5 14.82 39.45 25.79
C ARG A 5 13.94 39.70 24.56
N ASN A 6 14.52 39.48 23.38
CA ASN A 6 13.85 39.48 22.10
C ASN A 6 12.86 38.31 21.99
N TYR A 7 11.65 38.47 22.50
CA TYR A 7 10.56 37.48 22.37
C TYR A 7 9.83 37.56 21.01
N HIS A 8 10.05 38.63 20.24
CA HIS A 8 9.28 38.92 19.02
C HIS A 8 9.66 38.07 17.79
N THR A 9 10.87 37.49 17.74
CA THR A 9 11.34 36.68 16.60
C THR A 9 11.20 35.16 16.79
N PHE A 10 10.92 34.70 18.02
CA PHE A 10 10.83 33.27 18.35
C PHE A 10 9.43 32.66 18.12
N LEU A 11 8.35 33.43 18.29
CA LEU A 11 6.99 32.97 18.00
C LEU A 11 6.72 32.63 16.51
N PRO A 12 7.11 33.47 15.53
CA PRO A 12 6.74 33.22 14.13
C PRO A 12 7.53 32.07 13.50
N THR A 13 8.79 31.87 13.92
CA THR A 13 9.64 30.78 13.44
C THR A 13 9.16 29.42 13.94
N ALA A 14 8.80 29.31 15.21
CA ALA A 14 8.23 28.09 15.80
C ALA A 14 6.90 27.70 15.14
N LEU A 15 6.03 28.68 14.88
CA LEU A 15 4.74 28.47 14.20
C LEU A 15 4.94 27.97 12.77
N LEU A 16 5.91 28.54 12.04
CA LEU A 16 6.23 28.15 10.67
C LEU A 16 6.79 26.73 10.58
N THR A 17 7.66 26.33 11.52
CA THR A 17 8.20 24.95 11.58
C THR A 17 7.12 23.92 11.91
N LEU A 18 6.16 24.24 12.78
CA LEU A 18 5.06 23.34 13.12
C LEU A 18 4.10 23.15 11.93
N LEU A 19 3.82 24.22 11.19
CA LEU A 19 2.99 24.17 9.99
C LEU A 19 3.65 23.32 8.89
N PHE A 20 4.97 23.48 8.71
CA PHE A 20 5.73 22.72 7.71
C PHE A 20 5.84 21.23 8.07
N ALA A 21 6.07 20.90 9.35
CA ALA A 21 6.11 19.51 9.83
C ALA A 21 4.73 18.81 9.75
N GLY A 22 3.65 19.56 9.97
CA GLY A 22 2.28 19.06 9.78
C GLY A 22 1.98 18.73 8.32
N LEU A 23 2.47 19.55 7.38
CA LEU A 23 2.26 19.34 5.94
C LEU A 23 2.98 18.09 5.42
N MET A 24 4.15 17.76 5.97
CA MET A 24 4.93 16.57 5.57
C MET A 24 4.28 15.25 5.99
N ASN A 25 3.45 15.24 7.04
CA ASN A 25 2.74 14.01 7.46
C ASN A 25 1.65 13.59 6.47
N VAL A 26 1.08 14.53 5.71
CA VAL A 26 0.00 14.24 4.73
C VAL A 26 0.52 13.47 3.52
N LEU A 27 1.82 13.57 3.21
CA LEU A 27 2.45 12.90 2.08
C LEU A 27 2.92 11.47 2.42
N SER A 28 2.85 11.07 3.70
CA SER A 28 3.17 9.72 4.15
C SER A 28 1.96 8.81 3.89
N GLY A 29 1.75 8.43 2.63
CA GLY A 29 0.71 7.49 2.26
C GLY A 29 0.91 6.14 2.95
N CYS A 30 0.25 5.91 4.08
CA CYS A 30 0.18 4.61 4.75
C CYS A 30 -0.91 3.76 4.07
N GLY A 31 -0.68 3.37 2.82
CA GLY A 31 -1.52 2.44 2.09
C GLY A 31 -0.82 1.08 1.99
N SER A 32 -1.47 0.02 2.44
CA SER A 32 -1.01 -1.34 2.13
C SER A 32 -1.01 -1.54 0.61
N ALA A 33 0.12 -1.97 0.05
CA ALA A 33 0.23 -2.34 -1.35
C ALA A 33 -0.54 -3.65 -1.60
N GLY A 34 -1.87 -3.54 -1.75
CA GLY A 34 -2.76 -4.65 -2.03
C GLY A 34 -4.04 -4.12 -2.63
N ALA A 35 -4.55 -4.80 -3.65
CA ALA A 35 -5.83 -4.45 -4.24
C ALA A 35 -6.95 -4.69 -3.22
N ASP A 36 -7.76 -3.65 -2.95
CA ASP A 36 -8.92 -3.75 -2.06
C ASP A 36 -10.09 -4.38 -2.82
N TYR A 37 -10.09 -5.71 -2.84
CA TYR A 37 -11.12 -6.50 -3.49
C TYR A 37 -12.45 -6.52 -2.73
N SER A 38 -12.53 -5.93 -1.53
CA SER A 38 -13.77 -5.85 -0.74
C SER A 38 -14.82 -4.91 -1.36
N LYS A 39 -14.40 -4.07 -2.30
CA LYS A 39 -15.24 -3.05 -2.95
C LYS A 39 -15.67 -3.40 -4.37
N VAL A 40 -15.31 -4.60 -4.84
CA VAL A 40 -15.57 -5.05 -6.20
C VAL A 40 -16.26 -6.41 -6.12
N ASP A 41 -17.34 -6.59 -6.88
CA ASP A 41 -18.00 -7.89 -6.96
C ASP A 41 -17.14 -8.81 -7.84
N LEU A 42 -16.37 -9.69 -7.19
CA LEU A 42 -15.42 -10.55 -7.87
C LEU A 42 -16.11 -11.84 -8.33
N ILE A 43 -15.92 -12.15 -9.61
CA ILE A 43 -16.27 -13.47 -10.12
C ILE A 43 -15.25 -14.48 -9.58
N GLN A 44 -15.73 -15.51 -8.89
CA GLN A 44 -14.88 -16.59 -8.39
C GLN A 44 -14.43 -17.50 -9.54
N VAL A 45 -13.12 -17.72 -9.65
CA VAL A 45 -12.51 -18.65 -10.61
C VAL A 45 -11.88 -19.80 -9.83
N SER A 46 -12.10 -21.04 -10.29
CA SER A 46 -11.51 -22.24 -9.69
C SER A 46 -11.08 -23.24 -10.78
N GLY A 47 -10.09 -24.07 -10.45
CA GLY A 47 -9.52 -25.07 -11.36
C GLY A 47 -8.42 -25.87 -10.68
N THR A 48 -7.79 -26.78 -11.42
CA THR A 48 -6.67 -27.60 -10.96
C THR A 48 -5.50 -27.45 -11.92
N VAL A 49 -4.34 -27.10 -11.39
CA VAL A 49 -3.07 -26.99 -12.11
C VAL A 49 -2.30 -28.30 -11.96
N THR A 50 -1.83 -28.83 -13.08
CA THR A 50 -1.04 -30.05 -13.11
C THR A 50 0.27 -29.85 -13.86
N LEU A 51 1.29 -30.62 -13.49
CA LEU A 51 2.54 -30.77 -14.21
C LEU A 51 2.77 -32.27 -14.43
N ASP A 52 2.98 -32.67 -15.68
CA ASP A 52 3.12 -34.08 -16.08
C ASP A 52 1.96 -34.98 -15.61
N GLY A 53 0.74 -34.42 -15.56
CA GLY A 53 -0.47 -35.11 -15.12
C GLY A 53 -0.63 -35.26 -13.61
N GLN A 54 0.28 -34.71 -12.80
CA GLN A 54 0.18 -34.68 -11.34
C GLN A 54 -0.22 -33.29 -10.84
N PRO A 55 -1.03 -33.16 -9.77
CA PRO A 55 -1.31 -31.88 -9.12
C PRO A 55 -0.03 -31.12 -8.77
N LEU A 56 0.00 -29.82 -9.05
CA LEU A 56 1.16 -28.97 -8.80
C LEU A 56 0.87 -28.03 -7.61
N PRO A 57 1.27 -28.39 -6.38
CA PRO A 57 1.04 -27.55 -5.21
C PRO A 57 1.99 -26.36 -5.14
N LYS A 58 1.56 -25.28 -4.47
CA LYS A 58 2.36 -24.07 -4.19
C LYS A 58 2.87 -23.34 -5.44
N ALA A 59 2.19 -23.50 -6.57
CA ALA A 59 2.42 -22.72 -7.78
C ALA A 59 1.67 -21.39 -7.69
N VAL A 60 2.28 -20.31 -8.19
CA VAL A 60 1.64 -19.01 -8.32
C VAL A 60 1.02 -18.92 -9.70
N VAL A 61 -0.31 -18.80 -9.75
CA VAL A 61 -1.08 -18.53 -10.95
C VAL A 61 -1.38 -17.04 -10.99
N THR A 62 -1.00 -16.37 -12.08
CA THR A 62 -1.29 -14.95 -12.30
C THR A 62 -2.31 -14.82 -13.42
N PHE A 63 -3.38 -14.07 -13.17
CA PHE A 63 -4.37 -13.69 -14.17
C PHE A 63 -4.09 -12.24 -14.55
N GLU A 64 -3.74 -12.01 -15.80
CA GLU A 64 -3.40 -10.68 -16.31
C GLU A 64 -4.39 -10.26 -17.40
N THR A 65 -4.68 -8.97 -17.45
CA THR A 65 -5.44 -8.35 -18.53
C THR A 65 -4.51 -7.45 -19.37
N PRO A 66 -4.80 -7.23 -20.67
CA PRO A 66 -3.93 -6.43 -21.54
C PRO A 66 -3.70 -4.98 -21.08
N ASP A 67 -4.60 -4.43 -20.27
CA ASP A 67 -4.52 -3.10 -19.66
C ASP A 67 -3.66 -3.07 -18.37
N GLY A 68 -3.03 -4.18 -18.00
CA GLY A 68 -2.04 -4.26 -16.92
C GLY A 68 -2.65 -4.49 -15.53
N GLN A 69 -3.95 -4.78 -15.43
CA GLN A 69 -4.52 -5.28 -14.19
C GLN A 69 -4.16 -6.74 -14.01
N PHE A 70 -3.93 -7.15 -12.77
CA PHE A 70 -3.66 -8.54 -12.47
C PHE A 70 -4.26 -8.97 -11.13
N SER A 71 -4.47 -10.27 -11.01
CA SER A 71 -4.73 -10.96 -9.75
C SER A 71 -3.89 -12.24 -9.70
N TYR A 72 -3.74 -12.83 -8.52
CA TYR A 72 -2.98 -14.06 -8.36
C TYR A 72 -3.62 -15.01 -7.36
N ALA A 73 -3.34 -16.29 -7.52
CA ALA A 73 -3.70 -17.36 -6.61
C ALA A 73 -2.53 -18.31 -6.40
N MET A 74 -2.50 -19.00 -5.26
CA MET A 74 -1.53 -20.06 -4.99
C MET A 74 -2.28 -21.39 -4.91
N THR A 75 -1.80 -22.39 -5.66
CA THR A 75 -2.39 -23.73 -5.67
C THR A 75 -2.20 -24.46 -4.35
N ASP A 76 -3.17 -25.29 -3.98
CA ASP A 76 -3.12 -26.07 -2.74
C ASP A 76 -2.57 -27.49 -3.01
N SER A 77 -2.71 -28.41 -2.06
CA SER A 77 -2.23 -29.79 -2.22
C SER A 77 -2.90 -30.56 -3.38
N SER A 78 -4.08 -30.11 -3.82
CA SER A 78 -4.84 -30.68 -4.93
C SER A 78 -4.53 -30.04 -6.29
N GLY A 79 -3.65 -29.04 -6.32
CA GLY A 79 -3.30 -28.25 -7.52
C GLY A 79 -4.13 -26.98 -7.59
#